data_AF-A0A0N0KGX9-F1
#
_entry.id   AF-A0A0N0KGX9-F1
#
_cell.length_a   1.000
_cell.length_b   1.000
_cell.length_c   1.000
_cell.angle_alpha   90.00
_cell.angle_beta   90.00
_cell.angle_gamma   90.00
#
_symmetry.space_group_name_H-M   'P 1'
#
loop_
_entity.id
_entity.type
_entity.pdbx_description
1 polymer ?
#
loop_
_entity_poly.entity_id
_entity_poly.type
_entity_poly.pdbx_seq_one_letter_code
_entity_poly.pdbx_strand_id
1 'polypeptide(L)'
;MPRLISTSGRARPALFYASDALVRACLVAALVIAALAVSLSVASAQDSSAREACKPDYQKFCSNVTPGGGRIKKCLADNFASLSDACKQVVGAAK
;
A
#
# COMPACT_ATOMS: atom_id res chain seq x y z
N MET A 1 3.99 48.02 23.68
CA MET A 1 5.12 47.56 24.52
C MET A 1 4.73 46.22 25.12
N PRO A 2 5.56 45.16 25.01
CA PRO A 2 5.09 43.78 25.01
C PRO A 2 4.89 43.21 26.42
N ARG A 3 3.88 42.33 26.55
CA ARG A 3 3.57 41.56 27.75
C ARG A 3 4.73 40.62 28.11
N LEU A 4 5.15 40.66 29.36
CA LEU A 4 6.05 39.69 29.97
C LEU A 4 5.36 38.32 30.04
N ILE A 5 5.90 37.35 29.31
CA ILE A 5 5.52 35.94 29.35
C ILE A 5 6.15 35.33 30.60
N SER A 6 5.32 35.10 31.61
CA SER A 6 5.63 34.27 32.77
C SER A 6 5.61 32.80 32.32
N THR A 7 6.76 32.27 31.91
CA THR A 7 6.96 30.82 31.83
C THR A 7 7.66 30.39 33.10
N SER A 8 6.85 29.97 34.06
CA SER A 8 7.30 29.33 35.30
C SER A 8 8.25 28.19 34.97
N GLY A 9 9.54 28.46 35.09
CA GLY A 9 10.63 27.49 35.05
C GLY A 9 10.47 26.52 36.22
N ARG A 10 9.66 25.49 36.03
CA ARG A 10 9.67 24.32 36.90
C ARG A 10 10.86 23.49 36.45
N ALA A 11 11.99 23.70 37.12
CA ALA A 11 13.15 22.82 37.05
C ALA A 11 12.67 21.39 37.34
N ARG A 12 12.45 20.61 36.27
CA ARG A 12 12.10 19.20 36.36
C ARG A 12 13.39 18.46 36.78
N PRO A 13 13.38 17.66 37.85
CA PRO A 13 14.56 16.87 38.22
C PRO A 13 14.97 15.98 37.05
N ALA A 14 16.28 15.92 36.75
CA ALA A 14 16.86 15.21 35.61
C ALA A 14 16.40 13.73 35.49
N LEU A 15 16.00 13.13 36.62
CA LEU A 15 15.45 11.77 36.69
C LEU A 15 14.09 11.58 35.97
N PHE A 16 13.24 12.61 35.91
CA PHE A 16 11.96 12.54 35.17
C PHE A 16 12.12 12.87 33.68
N TYR A 17 13.16 13.61 33.32
CA TYR A 17 13.46 13.92 31.92
C TYR A 17 14.03 12.71 31.18
N ALA A 18 14.77 11.84 31.89
CA ALA A 18 15.27 10.58 31.38
C ALA A 18 14.13 9.58 31.09
N SER A 19 13.08 9.54 31.92
CA SER A 19 11.90 8.68 31.68
C SER A 19 11.02 9.22 30.56
N ASP A 20 10.79 10.55 30.48
CA ASP A 20 10.08 11.18 29.35
C ASP A 20 10.81 10.97 28.02
N ALA A 21 12.15 11.06 28.01
CA ALA A 21 12.98 10.82 26.84
C ALA A 21 12.94 9.34 26.40
N LEU A 22 13.00 8.40 27.36
CA LEU A 22 12.86 6.98 27.09
C LEU A 22 11.48 6.64 26.53
N VAL A 23 10.41 7.14 27.16
CA VAL A 23 9.01 6.89 26.76
C VAL A 23 8.76 7.44 25.35
N ARG A 24 9.25 8.64 25.05
CA ARG A 24 9.16 9.23 23.70
C ARG A 24 9.96 8.45 22.67
N ALA A 25 11.18 8.01 23.01
CA ALA A 25 12.00 7.19 22.11
C ALA A 25 11.33 5.84 21.80
N CYS A 26 10.76 5.18 22.80
CA CYS A 26 10.01 3.94 22.62
C CYS A 26 8.73 4.15 21.78
N LEU A 27 8.00 5.25 22.00
CA LEU A 27 6.82 5.60 21.20
C LEU A 27 7.18 5.83 19.73
N VAL A 28 8.24 6.60 19.46
CA VAL A 28 8.71 6.83 18.10
C VAL A 28 9.19 5.53 17.45
N ALA A 29 9.95 4.71 18.16
CA ALA A 29 10.39 3.41 17.65
C ALA A 29 9.20 2.49 17.33
N ALA A 30 8.19 2.42 18.20
CA ALA A 30 6.98 1.64 17.96
C ALA A 30 6.19 2.13 16.74
N LEU A 31 6.07 3.45 16.56
CA LEU A 31 5.42 4.04 15.38
C LEU A 31 6.20 3.75 14.09
N VAL A 32 7.53 3.82 14.12
CA VAL A 32 8.40 3.50 12.99
C VAL A 32 8.31 2.01 12.63
N ILE A 33 8.33 1.12 13.62
CA ILE A 33 8.19 -0.34 13.41
C ILE A 33 6.82 -0.66 12.81
N ALA A 34 5.74 -0.06 13.32
CA ALA A 34 4.39 -0.23 12.80
C ALA A 34 4.27 0.28 11.35
N ALA A 35 4.84 1.44 11.03
CA ALA A 35 4.83 2.00 9.67
C ALA A 35 5.60 1.11 8.67
N LEU A 36 6.75 0.55 9.09
CA LEU A 36 7.52 -0.39 8.27
C LEU A 36 6.72 -1.67 7.98
N ALA A 37 6.03 -2.22 8.99
CA ALA A 37 5.22 -3.43 8.84
C ALA A 37 4.04 -3.24 7.86
N VAL A 38 3.41 -2.07 7.84
CA VAL A 38 2.30 -1.75 6.93
C VAL A 38 2.75 -1.72 5.46
N SER A 39 3.99 -1.29 5.21
CA SER A 39 4.54 -1.16 3.85
C SER A 39 4.73 -2.51 3.14
N LEU A 40 4.94 -3.60 3.88
CA LEU A 40 5.07 -4.94 3.31
C LEU A 40 3.73 -5.57 2.89
N SER A 41 2.60 -5.06 3.41
CA SER A 41 1.28 -5.69 3.24
C SER A 41 0.52 -5.18 2.00
N VAL A 42 1.00 -4.12 1.34
CA VAL A 42 0.33 -3.48 0.20
C VAL A 42 0.74 -4.03 -1.17
N ALA A 43 1.27 -5.25 -1.24
CA ALA A 43 1.76 -5.83 -2.50
C ALA A 43 0.77 -6.74 -3.23
N SER A 44 -0.38 -7.16 -2.65
CA SER A 44 -1.15 -8.29 -3.23
C SER A 44 -2.68 -8.19 -3.20
N ALA A 45 -3.29 -7.02 -2.97
CA ALA A 45 -4.75 -6.92 -2.85
C ALA A 45 -5.52 -6.60 -4.16
N GLN A 46 -4.85 -6.48 -5.31
CA GLN A 46 -5.49 -6.00 -6.56
C GLN A 46 -5.71 -7.09 -7.62
N ASP A 47 -5.36 -8.35 -7.36
CA ASP A 47 -5.38 -9.39 -8.41
C ASP A 47 -6.75 -10.09 -8.55
N SER A 48 -7.62 -10.05 -7.54
CA SER A 48 -8.96 -10.66 -7.59
C SER A 48 -9.91 -9.86 -8.48
N SER A 49 -9.99 -8.55 -8.26
CA SER A 49 -10.81 -7.63 -9.07
C SER A 49 -10.36 -7.61 -10.53
N ALA A 50 -9.05 -7.68 -10.75
CA ALA A 50 -8.44 -7.80 -12.07
C ALA A 50 -8.94 -9.05 -12.82
N ARG A 51 -8.95 -10.20 -12.13
CA ARG A 51 -9.43 -11.47 -12.70
C ARG A 51 -10.92 -11.47 -12.98
N GLU A 52 -11.71 -10.87 -12.10
CA GLU A 52 -13.17 -10.77 -12.27
C GLU A 52 -13.53 -9.89 -13.45
N ALA A 53 -12.88 -8.73 -13.60
CA ALA A 53 -13.08 -7.83 -14.72
C ALA A 53 -12.73 -8.49 -16.08
N CYS A 54 -11.66 -9.29 -16.10
CA CYS A 54 -11.20 -9.98 -17.33
C CYS A 54 -11.83 -11.36 -17.55
N LYS A 55 -12.65 -11.88 -16.63
CA LYS A 55 -13.28 -13.21 -16.75
C LYS A 55 -14.08 -13.41 -18.05
N PRO A 56 -14.98 -12.50 -18.48
CA PRO A 56 -15.73 -12.70 -19.72
C PRO A 56 -14.82 -12.67 -20.95
N ASP A 57 -13.82 -11.78 -20.98
CA ASP A 57 -12.86 -11.70 -22.08
C ASP A 57 -11.95 -12.92 -22.14
N TYR A 58 -11.52 -13.42 -20.98
CA TYR A 58 -10.76 -14.67 -20.88
C TYR A 58 -11.53 -15.84 -21.49
N GLN A 59 -12.83 -15.99 -21.17
CA GLN A 59 -13.65 -17.07 -21.72
C GLN A 59 -13.81 -16.95 -23.25
N LYS A 60 -13.88 -15.73 -23.77
CA LYS A 60 -14.09 -15.45 -25.19
C LYS A 60 -12.82 -15.63 -26.04
N PHE A 61 -11.67 -15.15 -25.54
CA PHE A 61 -10.44 -15.06 -26.33
C PHE A 61 -9.34 -16.03 -25.88
N CYS A 62 -9.32 -16.40 -24.59
CA CYS A 62 -8.20 -17.09 -23.96
C CYS A 62 -8.60 -18.40 -23.27
N SER A 63 -9.78 -18.96 -23.52
CA SER A 63 -10.30 -20.17 -22.86
C SER A 63 -9.44 -21.41 -23.10
N ASN A 64 -8.72 -21.45 -24.23
CA ASN A 64 -7.77 -22.52 -24.57
C ASN A 64 -6.36 -22.32 -23.98
N VAL A 65 -6.12 -21.23 -23.24
CA VAL A 65 -4.80 -20.95 -22.67
C VAL A 65 -4.65 -21.68 -21.34
N THR A 66 -3.63 -22.53 -21.23
CA THR A 66 -3.33 -23.20 -19.97
C THR A 66 -2.96 -22.18 -18.89
N PRO A 67 -3.64 -22.18 -17.72
CA PRO A 67 -3.33 -21.26 -16.64
C PRO A 67 -1.88 -21.43 -16.13
N GLY A 68 -1.38 -20.37 -15.48
CA GLY A 68 -0.02 -20.32 -14.93
C GLY A 68 1.01 -19.64 -15.83
N GLY A 69 2.15 -19.28 -15.24
CA GLY A 69 3.30 -18.69 -15.93
C GLY A 69 3.02 -17.36 -16.66
N GLY A 70 1.96 -16.63 -16.29
CA GLY A 70 1.60 -15.37 -16.95
C GLY A 70 1.01 -15.51 -18.36
N ARG A 71 0.77 -16.73 -18.86
CA ARG A 71 0.26 -16.98 -20.23
C ARG A 71 -1.08 -16.29 -20.50
N ILE A 72 -1.98 -16.29 -19.51
CA ILE A 72 -3.27 -15.62 -19.61
C ILE A 72 -3.09 -14.10 -19.77
N LYS A 73 -2.19 -13.50 -19.00
CA LYS A 73 -1.89 -12.06 -19.10
C LYS A 73 -1.36 -11.71 -20.49
N LYS A 74 -0.49 -12.57 -21.06
CA LYS A 74 -0.02 -12.40 -22.44
C LYS A 74 -1.14 -12.51 -23.47
N CYS A 75 -2.00 -13.52 -23.36
CA CYS A 75 -3.14 -13.67 -24.27
C CYS A 75 -4.10 -12.46 -24.22
N LEU A 76 -4.39 -11.95 -23.02
CA LEU A 76 -5.18 -10.74 -22.85
C LEU A 76 -4.48 -9.52 -23.45
N ALA A 77 -3.17 -9.35 -23.23
CA ALA A 77 -2.39 -8.26 -23.81
C ALA A 77 -2.35 -8.31 -25.35
N ASP A 78 -2.22 -9.51 -25.94
CA ASP A 78 -2.23 -9.69 -27.38
C ASP A 78 -3.62 -9.39 -28.00
N ASN A 79 -4.70 -9.53 -27.21
CA ASN A 79 -6.08 -9.22 -27.61
C ASN A 79 -6.58 -7.86 -27.07
N PHE A 80 -5.69 -6.99 -26.57
CA PHE A 80 -6.05 -5.80 -25.78
C PHE A 80 -7.13 -4.92 -26.43
N ALA A 81 -7.06 -4.72 -27.76
CA ALA A 81 -8.03 -3.91 -28.50
C ALA A 81 -9.47 -4.47 -28.45
N SER A 82 -9.60 -5.79 -28.38
CA SER A 82 -10.87 -6.54 -28.42
C SER A 82 -11.46 -6.83 -27.05
N LEU A 83 -10.74 -6.52 -25.97
CA LEU A 83 -11.20 -6.70 -24.59
C LEU A 83 -12.29 -5.67 -24.23
N SER A 84 -13.10 -6.01 -23.23
CA SER A 84 -14.00 -5.07 -22.56
C SER A 84 -13.24 -3.90 -21.91
N ASP A 85 -13.89 -2.75 -21.77
CA ASP A 85 -13.27 -1.57 -21.15
C ASP A 85 -12.82 -1.83 -19.71
N ALA A 86 -13.56 -2.65 -18.97
CA ALA A 86 -13.20 -3.07 -17.62
C ALA A 86 -11.87 -3.86 -17.61
N CYS A 87 -11.69 -4.82 -18.52
CA CYS A 87 -10.45 -5.58 -18.60
C CYS A 87 -9.29 -4.75 -19.18
N LYS A 88 -9.55 -3.81 -20.10
CA LYS A 88 -8.53 -2.87 -20.61
C LYS A 88 -7.94 -2.00 -19.51
N GLN A 89 -8.77 -1.47 -18.61
CA GLN A 89 -8.29 -0.67 -17.48
C GLN A 89 -7.31 -1.46 -16.60
N VAL A 90 -7.62 -2.72 -16.35
CA VAL A 90 -6.79 -3.62 -15.53
C VAL A 90 -5.49 -3.99 -16.24
N VAL A 91 -5.55 -4.43 -17.50
CA VAL A 91 -4.37 -4.87 -18.25
C VAL A 91 -3.46 -3.68 -18.61
N GLY A 92 -4.05 -2.51 -18.88
CA GLY A 92 -3.32 -1.28 -19.17
C GLY A 92 -2.63 -0.67 -17.96
N ALA A 93 -3.21 -0.82 -16.75
CA ALA A 93 -2.58 -0.40 -15.50
C ALA A 93 -1.44 -1.32 -15.03
N ALA A 94 -1.33 -2.52 -15.63
CA ALA A 94 -0.29 -3.51 -15.32
C ALA A 94 0.93 -3.44 -16.26
N LYS A 95 1.03 -2.38 -17.08
CA LYS A 95 2.17 -2.09 -17.96
C LYS A 95 3.19 -1.20 -17.25
#